data_AF-A0A923S805-F1
#
_entry.id   AF-A0A923S805-F1
#
_cell.length_a   1.000
_cell.length_b   1.000
_cell.length_c   1.000
_cell.angle_alpha   90.00
_cell.angle_beta   90.00
_cell.angle_gamma   90.00
#
_symmetry.space_group_name_H-M   'P 1'
#
loop_
_entity.id
_entity.type
_entity.pdbx_description
1 polymer ?
#
loop_
_entity_poly.entity_id
_entity_poly.type
_entity_poly.pdbx_seq_one_letter_code
_entity_poly.pdbx_strand_id
1 'polypeptide(L)'
;MLKKFTNKKGFTLMEMLIVVAIIAILVAIAIPTFSGTLKKANAATDLANIRSGYASAQITAMTENHSADTTYYLQKDGTVKSDATGRDDYVCKADSTDAGMIDKIGGRLTAEWAKGDKITYKIVKGTNTVESIDSPEK
;
A
#
# COMPACT_ATOMS: atom_id res chain seq x y z
N MET A 1 -34.53 -45.81 41.36
CA MET A 1 -33.37 -44.90 41.20
C MET A 1 -32.81 -45.07 39.79
N LEU A 2 -32.94 -44.06 38.92
CA LEU A 2 -32.58 -44.16 37.51
C LEU A 2 -31.12 -43.72 37.31
N LYS A 3 -30.24 -44.65 36.91
CA LYS A 3 -28.81 -44.42 36.76
C LYS A 3 -28.56 -43.69 35.44
N LYS A 4 -28.29 -42.38 35.51
CA LYS A 4 -28.00 -41.52 34.35
C LYS A 4 -26.60 -41.84 33.81
N PHE A 5 -26.53 -42.55 32.69
CA PHE A 5 -25.27 -42.73 31.94
C PHE A 5 -24.88 -41.39 31.30
N THR A 6 -23.99 -40.64 31.95
CA THR A 6 -23.39 -39.46 31.35
C THR A 6 -22.36 -39.92 30.32
N ASN A 7 -22.74 -39.90 29.04
CA ASN A 7 -21.84 -40.09 27.90
C ASN A 7 -20.79 -38.97 27.89
N LYS A 8 -19.65 -39.19 28.56
CA LYS A 8 -18.47 -38.34 28.37
C LYS A 8 -17.83 -38.74 27.03
N LYS A 9 -18.29 -38.13 25.93
CA LYS A 9 -17.57 -38.18 24.65
C LYS A 9 -16.27 -37.40 24.82
N GLY A 10 -15.19 -38.09 25.19
CA GLY A 10 -13.85 -37.53 25.21
C GLY A 10 -13.31 -37.40 23.80
N PHE A 11 -12.64 -36.28 23.53
CA PHE A 11 -11.97 -36.01 22.27
C PHE A 11 -10.83 -37.04 22.07
N THR A 12 -10.80 -37.78 20.96
CA THR A 12 -9.77 -38.79 20.74
C THR A 12 -8.48 -38.15 20.20
N LEU A 13 -7.33 -38.69 20.61
CA LEU A 13 -6.03 -38.23 20.06
C LEU A 13 -5.96 -38.44 18.54
N MET A 14 -6.58 -39.49 18.03
CA MET A 14 -6.64 -39.79 16.60
C MET A 14 -7.46 -38.75 15.81
N GLU A 15 -8.58 -38.27 16.37
CA GLU A 15 -9.35 -37.17 15.77
C GLU A 15 -8.50 -35.89 15.69
N MET A 16 -7.68 -35.60 16.71
CA MET A 16 -6.83 -34.40 16.70
C MET A 16 -5.71 -34.55 15.67
N LEU A 17 -5.14 -35.75 15.52
CA LEU A 17 -4.06 -36.01 14.56
C LEU A 17 -4.50 -35.78 13.11
N ILE A 18 -5.69 -36.25 12.73
CA ILE A 18 -6.22 -36.05 11.37
C ILE A 18 -6.49 -34.57 11.11
N VAL A 19 -7.02 -33.84 12.10
CA VAL A 19 -7.31 -32.41 11.97
C VAL A 19 -6.02 -31.61 11.75
N VAL A 20 -4.98 -31.84 12.55
CA VAL A 20 -3.70 -31.14 12.40
C VAL A 20 -3.04 -31.47 11.05
N ALA A 21 -3.13 -32.72 10.59
CA ALA A 21 -2.61 -33.12 9.29
C ALA A 21 -3.27 -32.36 8.14
N ILE A 22 -4.60 -32.20 8.17
CA ILE A 22 -5.33 -31.44 7.14
C ILE A 22 -4.99 -29.95 7.22
N ILE A 23 -4.93 -29.36 8.42
CA ILE A 23 -4.53 -27.95 8.60
C ILE A 23 -3.13 -27.69 8.04
N ALA A 24 -2.18 -28.61 8.25
CA ALA A 24 -0.83 -28.46 7.72
C ALA A 24 -0.80 -28.36 6.19
N ILE A 25 -1.61 -29.18 5.49
CA ILE A 25 -1.73 -29.13 4.02
C ILE A 25 -2.35 -27.80 3.57
N LEU A 26 -3.43 -27.37 4.23
CA LEU A 26 -4.10 -26.11 3.89
C LEU A 26 -3.16 -24.91 4.07
N VAL A 27 -2.44 -24.85 5.19
CA VAL A 27 -1.49 -23.75 5.49
C VAL A 27 -0.34 -23.72 4.49
N ALA A 28 0.18 -24.89 4.09
CA ALA A 28 1.27 -24.99 3.11
C ALA A 28 0.93 -24.32 1.77
N ILE A 29 -0.32 -24.41 1.31
CA ILE A 29 -0.78 -23.76 0.06
C ILE A 29 -1.23 -22.32 0.32
N ALA A 30 -1.88 -22.05 1.45
CA ALA A 30 -2.46 -20.75 1.77
C ALA A 30 -1.41 -19.64 1.98
N ILE A 31 -0.30 -19.92 2.68
CA ILE A 31 0.72 -18.90 2.98
C ILE A 31 1.35 -18.29 1.71
N PRO A 32 1.89 -19.08 0.75
CA PRO A 32 2.55 -18.51 -0.42
C PRO A 32 1.56 -17.79 -1.33
N THR A 33 0.34 -18.32 -1.49
CA THR A 33 -0.70 -17.71 -2.33
C THR A 33 -1.17 -16.38 -1.76
N PHE A 34 -1.49 -16.34 -0.47
CA PHE A 34 -1.95 -15.11 0.20
C PHE A 34 -0.85 -14.04 0.29
N SER A 35 0.40 -14.45 0.51
CA SER A 35 1.52 -13.49 0.55
C SER A 35 1.74 -12.80 -0.79
N GLY A 36 1.62 -13.52 -1.90
CA GLY A 36 1.75 -12.95 -3.24
C GLY A 36 0.60 -12.00 -3.61
N THR A 37 -0.63 -12.35 -3.27
CA THR A 37 -1.80 -11.50 -3.54
C THR A 37 -1.81 -10.25 -2.67
N LEU A 38 -1.40 -10.35 -1.41
CA LEU A 38 -1.27 -9.20 -0.52
C LEU A 38 -0.25 -8.17 -1.05
N LYS A 39 0.91 -8.61 -1.54
CA LYS A 39 1.90 -7.71 -2.14
C LYS A 39 1.33 -6.94 -3.32
N LYS A 40 0.66 -7.63 -4.24
CA LYS A 40 0.01 -7.01 -5.40
C LYS A 40 -1.11 -6.04 -4.99
N ALA A 41 -1.92 -6.41 -3.99
CA ALA A 41 -2.99 -5.55 -3.48
C ALA A 41 -2.43 -4.28 -2.84
N ASN A 42 -1.34 -4.40 -2.06
CA ASN A 42 -0.64 -3.27 -1.48
C ASN A 42 -0.04 -2.37 -2.57
N ALA A 43 0.63 -2.94 -3.57
CA ALA A 43 1.24 -2.18 -4.65
C ALA A 43 0.21 -1.44 -5.53
N ALA A 44 -0.94 -2.08 -5.81
CA ALA A 44 -2.05 -1.44 -6.49
C ALA A 44 -2.66 -0.30 -5.67
N THR A 45 -2.75 -0.48 -4.34
CA THR A 45 -3.20 0.57 -3.41
C THR A 45 -2.23 1.74 -3.37
N ASP A 46 -0.93 1.46 -3.31
CA ASP A 46 0.13 2.47 -3.36
C ASP A 46 0.02 3.28 -4.66
N LEU A 47 -0.10 2.62 -5.82
CA LEU A 47 -0.28 3.28 -7.11
C LEU A 47 -1.54 4.17 -7.14
N ALA A 48 -2.66 3.69 -6.59
CA ALA A 48 -3.90 4.47 -6.52
C ALA A 48 -3.72 5.73 -5.65
N ASN A 49 -3.07 5.60 -4.49
CA ASN A 49 -2.77 6.72 -3.61
C ASN A 49 -1.80 7.70 -4.26
N ILE A 50 -0.79 7.23 -4.99
CA ILE A 50 0.14 8.08 -5.75
C ILE A 50 -0.61 8.86 -6.84
N ARG A 51 -1.56 8.23 -7.54
CA ARG A 51 -2.41 8.91 -8.54
C ARG A 51 -3.32 9.96 -7.90
N SER A 52 -3.89 9.67 -6.74
CA SER A 52 -4.68 10.64 -5.96
C SER A 52 -3.82 11.82 -5.53
N GLY A 53 -2.64 11.57 -4.99
CA GLY A 53 -1.69 12.60 -4.59
C GLY A 53 -1.20 13.45 -5.76
N TYR A 54 -1.00 12.85 -6.94
CA TYR A 54 -0.68 13.59 -8.16
C TYR A 54 -1.80 14.58 -8.52
N ALA A 55 -3.06 14.16 -8.44
CA ALA A 55 -4.19 15.05 -8.70
C ALA A 55 -4.23 16.23 -7.72
N SER A 56 -4.02 15.96 -6.43
CA SER A 56 -3.92 16.98 -5.39
C SER A 56 -2.75 17.95 -5.66
N ALA A 57 -1.55 17.42 -5.93
CA ALA A 57 -0.36 18.23 -6.26
C ALA A 57 -0.56 19.06 -7.54
N GLN A 58 -1.25 18.51 -8.55
CA GLN A 58 -1.54 19.23 -9.78
C GLN A 58 -2.53 20.39 -9.55
N ILE A 59 -3.51 20.22 -8.66
CA ILE A 59 -4.41 21.33 -8.26
C ILE A 59 -3.61 22.42 -7.55
N THR A 60 -2.72 22.04 -6.64
CA THR A 60 -1.83 22.99 -5.96
C THR A 60 -0.92 23.74 -6.93
N ALA A 61 -0.33 23.03 -7.91
CA ALA A 61 0.49 23.64 -8.95
C ALA A 61 -0.26 24.69 -9.78
N MET A 62 -1.57 24.51 -9.98
CA MET A 62 -2.42 25.43 -10.74
C MET A 62 -2.98 26.60 -9.93
N THR A 63 -3.13 26.42 -8.61
CA THR A 63 -3.82 27.37 -7.73
C THR A 63 -2.84 28.25 -6.94
N GLU A 64 -1.69 27.69 -6.54
CA GLU A 64 -0.69 28.41 -5.76
C GLU A 64 0.39 29.01 -6.66
N ASN A 65 0.79 30.25 -6.36
CA ASN A 65 1.87 30.90 -7.07
C ASN A 65 3.24 30.39 -6.57
N HIS A 66 3.81 29.45 -7.30
CA HIS A 66 5.11 28.86 -7.00
C HIS A 66 6.24 29.80 -7.40
N SER A 67 6.73 30.58 -6.42
CA SER A 67 7.83 31.54 -6.62
C SER A 67 9.22 30.87 -6.69
N ALA A 68 9.30 29.61 -6.29
CA ALA A 68 10.46 28.72 -6.31
C ALA A 68 9.99 27.28 -6.55
N ASP A 69 10.94 26.38 -6.81
CA ASP A 69 10.66 24.94 -6.90
C ASP A 69 10.20 24.42 -5.54
N THR A 70 9.09 23.70 -5.53
CA THR A 70 8.49 23.17 -4.30
C THR A 70 8.32 21.67 -4.42
N THR A 71 8.65 20.96 -3.33
CA THR A 71 8.42 19.52 -3.20
C THR A 71 7.26 19.30 -2.25
N TYR A 72 6.25 18.57 -2.68
CA TYR A 72 5.12 18.18 -1.85
C TYR A 72 5.19 16.70 -1.52
N TYR A 73 4.81 16.35 -0.30
CA TYR A 73 4.82 15.00 0.23
C TYR A 73 3.39 14.45 0.26
N LEU A 74 3.19 13.24 -0.25
CA LEU A 74 1.91 12.54 -0.16
C LEU A 74 1.57 12.27 1.31
N GLN A 75 0.35 12.63 1.71
CA GLN A 75 -0.18 12.39 3.05
C GLN A 75 -1.11 11.18 3.05
N LYS A 76 -1.32 10.55 4.23
CA LYS A 76 -2.22 9.39 4.36
C LYS A 76 -3.68 9.66 4.00
N ASP A 77 -4.11 10.92 4.06
CA ASP A 77 -5.47 11.34 3.68
C ASP A 77 -5.62 11.62 2.17
N GLY A 78 -4.55 11.44 1.39
CA GLY A 78 -4.54 11.70 -0.07
C GLY A 78 -4.31 13.16 -0.45
N THR A 79 -4.12 14.05 0.54
CA THR A 79 -3.65 15.42 0.32
C THR A 79 -2.13 15.45 0.14
N VAL A 80 -1.61 16.63 -0.19
CA VAL A 80 -0.17 16.85 -0.32
C VAL A 80 0.26 18.05 0.52
N LYS A 81 1.43 17.97 1.14
CA LYS A 81 1.99 19.05 1.99
C LYS A 81 3.44 19.31 1.65
N SER A 82 3.83 20.58 1.54
CA SER A 82 5.24 21.00 1.38
C SER A 82 5.89 21.41 2.70
N ASP A 83 5.08 21.78 3.70
CA ASP A 83 5.55 22.14 5.03
C ASP A 83 6.04 20.91 5.82
N ALA A 84 6.93 21.12 6.79
CA ALA A 84 7.41 20.04 7.64
C ALA A 84 6.51 19.74 8.85
N THR A 85 5.53 20.59 9.14
CA THR A 85 4.80 20.64 10.41
C THR A 85 3.46 19.91 10.32
N GLY A 86 3.29 18.85 11.11
CA GLY A 86 2.03 18.09 11.07
C GLY A 86 1.85 17.31 9.76
N ARG A 87 2.95 16.91 9.13
CA ARG A 87 2.94 15.88 8.09
C ARG A 87 2.66 14.51 8.69
N ASP A 88 1.75 13.78 8.07
CA ASP A 88 1.55 12.36 8.25
C ASP A 88 1.73 11.67 6.90
N ASP A 89 3.00 11.51 6.51
CA ASP A 89 3.38 11.05 5.19
C ASP A 89 2.84 9.63 4.91
N TYR A 90 2.36 9.43 3.70
CA TYR A 90 2.07 8.12 3.19
C TYR A 90 3.36 7.33 2.99
N VAL A 91 3.35 6.07 3.43
CA VAL A 91 4.47 5.13 3.30
C VAL A 91 4.02 3.96 2.45
N CYS A 92 4.73 3.72 1.35
CA CYS A 92 4.44 2.63 0.42
C CYS A 92 4.59 1.27 1.11
N LYS A 93 3.66 0.36 0.84
CA LYS A 93 3.57 -0.95 1.48
C LYS A 93 4.16 -2.07 0.64
N ALA A 94 4.38 -1.83 -0.64
CA ALA A 94 4.98 -2.77 -1.58
C ALA A 94 5.86 -2.06 -2.61
N ASP A 95 6.63 -2.85 -3.36
CA ASP A 95 7.50 -2.35 -4.43
C ASP A 95 6.69 -2.06 -5.70
N SER A 96 7.12 -1.08 -6.49
CA SER A 96 6.45 -0.71 -7.74
C SER A 96 6.38 -1.87 -8.76
N THR A 97 7.33 -2.80 -8.70
CA THR A 97 7.34 -4.01 -9.54
C THR A 97 6.18 -4.96 -9.23
N ASP A 98 5.63 -4.92 -8.02
CA ASP A 98 4.49 -5.75 -7.61
C ASP A 98 3.14 -5.18 -8.11
N ALA A 99 3.10 -3.92 -8.57
CA ALA A 99 1.88 -3.26 -9.04
C ALA A 99 1.41 -3.72 -10.44
N GLY A 100 2.24 -4.47 -11.17
CA GLY A 100 1.98 -4.85 -12.57
C GLY A 100 2.39 -3.74 -13.55
N MET A 101 1.65 -3.56 -14.64
CA MET A 101 1.93 -2.46 -15.58
C MET A 101 1.55 -1.13 -14.95
N ILE A 102 2.56 -0.29 -14.71
CA ILE A 102 2.36 1.09 -14.27
C ILE A 102 2.09 1.94 -15.50
N ASP A 103 0.80 2.08 -15.85
CA ASP A 103 0.39 3.07 -16.83
C ASP A 103 0.71 4.48 -16.31
N LYS A 104 1.28 5.29 -17.20
CA LYS A 104 1.73 6.65 -16.92
C LYS A 104 0.70 7.44 -16.11
N ILE A 105 1.15 8.05 -15.01
CA ILE A 105 0.38 8.95 -14.17
C ILE A 105 0.25 10.29 -14.89
N GLY A 106 -0.98 10.81 -14.98
CA GLY A 106 -1.26 12.02 -15.76
C GLY A 106 -0.92 11.90 -17.25
N GLY A 107 -0.82 10.68 -17.79
CA GLY A 107 -0.46 10.42 -19.19
C GLY A 107 1.01 10.63 -19.55
N ARG A 108 1.83 11.15 -18.62
CA ARG A 108 3.24 11.51 -18.88
C ARG A 108 4.23 10.88 -17.90
N LEU A 109 3.89 10.82 -16.62
CA LEU A 109 4.84 10.51 -15.55
C LEU A 109 4.86 9.03 -15.22
N THR A 110 6.03 8.51 -14.86
CA THR A 110 6.19 7.21 -14.23
C THR A 110 6.56 7.44 -12.77
N ALA A 111 6.14 6.54 -11.90
CA ALA A 111 6.55 6.53 -10.51
C ALA A 111 7.26 5.21 -10.22
N GLU A 112 8.46 5.29 -9.65
CA GLU A 112 9.17 4.14 -9.11
C GLU A 112 9.29 4.30 -7.61
N TRP A 113 8.98 3.25 -6.86
CA TRP A 113 9.04 3.24 -5.40
C TRP A 113 9.37 1.85 -4.89
N ALA A 114 10.03 1.79 -3.74
CA ALA A 114 10.22 0.60 -2.94
C ALA A 114 9.26 0.60 -1.74
N LYS A 115 9.10 -0.56 -1.12
CA LYS A 115 8.41 -0.66 0.15
C LYS A 115 9.13 0.16 1.23
N GLY A 116 8.39 0.99 1.94
CA GLY A 116 8.91 1.89 2.97
C GLY A 116 9.12 3.32 2.48
N ASP A 117 9.10 3.53 1.16
CA ASP A 117 9.30 4.82 0.54
C ASP A 117 8.16 5.79 0.85
N LYS A 118 8.53 7.05 1.02
CA LYS A 118 7.61 8.18 0.98
C LYS A 118 7.58 8.75 -0.43
N ILE A 119 6.43 9.26 -0.87
CA ILE A 119 6.27 9.77 -2.22
C ILE A 119 6.27 11.29 -2.21
N THR A 120 7.00 11.85 -3.17
CA THR A 120 7.13 13.29 -3.37
C THR A 120 6.72 13.69 -4.78
N TYR A 121 6.18 14.90 -4.89
CA TYR A 121 5.78 15.54 -6.14
C TYR A 121 6.56 16.84 -6.28
N LYS A 122 7.34 16.97 -7.35
CA LYS A 122 8.10 18.17 -7.62
C LYS A 122 7.32 19.09 -8.56
N ILE A 123 7.17 20.34 -8.17
CA ILE A 123 6.60 21.40 -9.00
C ILE A 123 7.70 22.43 -9.23
N VAL A 124 8.04 22.66 -10.49
CA VAL A 124 9.05 23.65 -10.87
C VAL A 124 8.41 25.02 -11.05
N LYS A 125 9.17 26.05 -10.69
CA LYS A 125 8.73 27.43 -10.84
C LYS A 125 8.22 27.71 -12.26
N GLY A 126 7.00 28.23 -12.34
CA GLY A 126 6.42 28.73 -13.58
C GLY A 126 5.88 27.66 -14.55
N THR A 127 5.94 26.37 -14.20
CA THR A 127 5.44 25.30 -15.08
C THR A 127 4.02 24.85 -14.75
N ASN A 128 3.43 25.31 -13.63
CA ASN A 128 2.08 25.01 -13.14
C ASN A 128 1.68 23.52 -13.24
N THR A 129 2.67 22.63 -13.26
CA THR A 129 2.52 21.20 -13.49
C THR A 129 3.47 20.44 -12.58
N VAL A 130 3.05 19.23 -12.21
CA VAL A 130 3.93 18.30 -11.51
C VAL A 130 4.95 17.76 -12.51
N GLU A 131 6.23 17.94 -12.25
CA GLU A 131 7.31 17.56 -13.16
C GLU A 131 7.82 16.15 -12.95
N SER A 132 7.86 15.69 -11.69
CA SER A 132 8.31 14.34 -11.33
C SER A 132 7.56 13.80 -10.11
N ILE A 133 7.53 12.47 -10.01
CA ILE A 133 6.99 11.70 -8.88
C ILE A 133 8.12 10.80 -8.41
N ASP A 134 8.73 11.14 -7.29
CA ASP A 134 9.96 10.50 -6.82
C ASP A 134 9.81 10.01 -5.39
N SER A 135 10.59 9.00 -5.01
CA SER A 135 10.87 8.73 -3.61
C SER A 135 12.21 9.34 -3.19
N PRO A 136 12.26 10.19 -2.14
CA PRO A 136 13.47 10.88 -1.72
C PRO A 136 14.51 9.96 -1.08
N GLU A 137 14.18 8.69 -0.82
CA GLU A 137 15.11 7.70 -0.24
C GLU A 137 15.81 6.84 -1.30
N LYS A 138 15.61 7.16 -2.59
CA LYS A 138 16.26 6.49 -3.74
C LYS A 138 17.29 7.37 -4.44
#